data_AF-A0A8J4FRH0-F1
#
_entry.id   AF-A0A8J4FRH0-F1
#
_cell.length_a   1.000
_cell.length_b   1.000
_cell.length_c   1.000
_cell.angle_alpha   90.00
_cell.angle_beta   90.00
_cell.angle_gamma   90.00
#
_symmetry.space_group_name_H-M   'P 1'
#
loop_
_entity.id
_entity.type
_entity.pdbx_description
1 polymer ?
#
loop_
_entity_poly.entity_id
_entity_poly.type
_entity_poly.pdbx_seq_one_letter_code
_entity_poly.pdbx_strand_id
1 'polypeptide(L)'
;MNCIIQTTCKTPIRQYSRKCAVGAQVARLRVCTSKRAIPCGALRREVEGVSFADVYLAMQERVATNGTLPKRDGLVMVESIRNLEQAQRALGLIARHVASRREMAGALELDWPVRKKWLTRICEAALRLPNGKPLILDVFANADVFALSTYFAAETLEALAAQGAELALLTRLVELFRSKRPVGDKGVAAAYHRLLAVVRERKDEAATKAAAAALKEYLTPALPAEVPAAPPAVVASA
;
A
#
# COMPACT_ATOMS: atom_id res chain seq x y z
N MET A 1 33.90 -4.91 17.51
CA MET A 1 34.11 -6.29 18.04
C MET A 1 33.82 -7.27 16.93
N ASN A 2 34.86 -7.90 16.38
CA ASN A 2 34.76 -8.82 15.24
C ASN A 2 34.72 -10.25 15.76
N CYS A 3 33.60 -10.96 15.58
CA CYS A 3 33.57 -12.41 15.73
C CYS A 3 34.14 -13.05 14.47
N ILE A 4 35.36 -13.59 14.58
CA ILE A 4 35.97 -14.46 13.58
C ILE A 4 35.58 -15.89 13.95
N ILE A 5 34.72 -16.53 13.16
CA ILE A 5 34.44 -17.96 13.27
C ILE A 5 35.25 -18.67 12.19
N GLN A 6 36.27 -19.42 12.62
CA GLN A 6 37.04 -20.32 11.77
C GLN A 6 36.16 -21.51 11.34
N THR A 7 36.13 -21.78 10.04
CA THR A 7 35.48 -22.93 9.45
C THR A 7 36.29 -24.20 9.66
N THR A 8 35.65 -25.28 10.12
CA THR A 8 36.07 -26.64 9.77
C THR A 8 35.04 -27.24 8.81
N CYS A 9 35.53 -27.66 7.64
CA CYS A 9 34.75 -28.43 6.68
C CYS A 9 34.49 -29.81 7.26
N LYS A 10 33.23 -30.09 7.62
CA LYS A 10 32.71 -31.46 7.66
C LYS A 10 31.35 -31.44 6.99
N THR A 11 31.26 -32.10 5.85
CA THR A 11 30.00 -32.53 5.27
C THR A 11 29.35 -33.52 6.24
N PRO A 12 28.06 -33.35 6.57
CA PRO A 12 27.24 -34.55 6.67
C PRO A 12 26.04 -34.43 5.73
N ILE A 13 25.99 -35.37 4.79
CA ILE A 13 24.77 -35.80 4.12
C ILE A 13 23.79 -36.19 5.23
N ARG A 14 22.76 -35.38 5.47
CA ARG A 14 21.56 -35.85 6.18
C ARG A 14 20.43 -35.97 5.17
N GLN A 15 20.17 -37.24 4.84
CA GLN A 15 18.92 -37.72 4.28
C GLN A 15 17.74 -37.14 5.08
N TYR A 16 16.86 -36.41 4.41
CA TYR A 16 15.47 -36.33 4.84
C TYR A 16 14.63 -37.15 3.86
N SER A 17 14.12 -38.23 4.43
CA SER A 17 13.20 -39.18 3.85
C SER A 17 11.87 -38.52 3.50
N ARG A 18 11.30 -39.03 2.42
CA ARG A 18 10.00 -38.80 1.79
C ARG A 18 8.87 -38.36 2.74
N LYS A 19 8.20 -37.27 2.38
CA LYS A 19 6.77 -37.24 1.99
C LYS A 19 6.45 -35.88 1.35
N CYS A 20 5.62 -35.91 0.31
CA CYS A 20 5.19 -34.80 -0.56
C CYS A 20 6.19 -34.42 -1.67
N ALA A 21 6.31 -35.33 -2.64
CA ALA A 21 6.64 -34.98 -4.01
C ALA A 21 5.33 -34.62 -4.73
N VAL A 22 5.13 -33.35 -5.06
CA VAL A 22 4.45 -32.91 -6.29
C VAL A 22 5.28 -31.75 -6.84
N GLY A 23 5.65 -31.86 -8.12
CA GLY A 23 6.84 -31.25 -8.69
C GLY A 23 6.85 -29.72 -8.71
N ALA A 24 7.94 -29.15 -8.20
CA ALA A 24 8.43 -27.84 -8.59
C ALA A 24 9.93 -27.99 -8.87
N GLN A 25 10.34 -27.71 -10.11
CA GLN A 25 11.75 -27.51 -10.45
C GLN A 25 12.29 -26.37 -9.57
N VAL A 26 13.01 -26.72 -8.52
CA VAL A 26 13.73 -25.76 -7.68
C VAL A 26 14.85 -25.18 -8.54
N ALA A 27 14.72 -23.91 -8.91
CA ALA A 27 15.78 -23.13 -9.52
C ALA A 27 17.05 -23.27 -8.65
N ARG A 28 18.10 -23.84 -9.24
CA ARG A 28 19.41 -23.99 -8.59
C ARG A 28 20.00 -22.60 -8.37
N LEU A 29 19.92 -22.09 -7.14
CA LEU A 29 20.74 -20.96 -6.70
C LEU A 29 22.22 -21.35 -6.78
N ARG A 30 22.92 -20.93 -7.84
CA ARG A 30 24.39 -20.94 -7.89
C ARG A 30 24.89 -19.84 -6.96
N VAL A 31 25.33 -20.23 -5.77
CA VAL A 31 26.10 -19.35 -4.89
C VAL A 31 27.52 -19.25 -5.46
N CYS A 32 27.79 -18.19 -6.23
CA CYS A 32 29.16 -17.84 -6.60
C CYS A 32 29.96 -17.50 -5.33
N THR A 33 30.93 -18.34 -5.01
CA THR A 33 31.85 -18.16 -3.89
C THR A 33 32.86 -17.06 -4.20
N SER A 34 32.61 -15.85 -3.69
CA SER A 34 33.60 -14.77 -3.64
C SER A 34 33.69 -14.26 -2.20
N LYS A 35 34.91 -14.33 -1.64
CA LYS A 35 35.26 -13.89 -0.28
C LYS A 35 35.29 -12.36 -0.20
N ARG A 36 34.12 -11.72 -0.09
CA ARG A 36 34.01 -10.35 0.44
C ARG A 36 32.90 -10.27 1.47
N ALA A 37 33.20 -9.70 2.64
CA ALA A 37 32.19 -9.32 3.60
C ALA A 37 31.36 -8.18 2.98
N ILE A 38 30.18 -8.50 2.48
CA ILE A 38 29.25 -7.52 1.91
C ILE A 38 28.47 -6.91 3.09
N PRO A 39 28.58 -5.60 3.36
CA PRO A 39 27.75 -4.96 4.39
C PRO A 39 26.27 -5.15 4.05
N CYS A 40 25.41 -5.36 5.05
CA CYS A 40 23.98 -5.66 4.84
C CYS A 40 23.22 -4.63 3.98
N GLY A 41 23.75 -3.41 3.80
CA GLY A 41 23.22 -2.39 2.89
C GLY A 41 23.68 -2.50 1.42
N ALA A 42 24.65 -3.35 1.10
CA ALA A 42 25.24 -3.51 -0.23
C ALA A 42 24.73 -4.74 -1.00
N LEU A 43 23.84 -5.54 -0.41
CA LEU A 43 23.02 -6.51 -1.15
C LEU A 43 21.83 -5.79 -1.81
N ARG A 44 22.11 -4.82 -2.69
CA ARG A 44 21.28 -4.70 -3.90
C ARG A 44 21.52 -6.01 -4.64
N ARG A 45 20.73 -7.03 -4.30
CA ARG A 45 20.73 -8.28 -5.04
C ARG A 45 20.51 -7.89 -6.48
N GLU A 46 21.50 -8.20 -7.33
CA GLU A 46 21.26 -8.50 -8.72
C GLU A 46 20.23 -9.63 -8.70
N VAL A 47 18.95 -9.25 -8.65
CA VAL A 47 17.84 -10.17 -8.86
C VAL A 47 17.92 -10.44 -10.35
N GLU A 48 18.62 -11.50 -10.74
CA GLU A 48 18.33 -12.17 -12.02
C GLU A 48 16.81 -12.24 -12.12
N GLY A 49 16.28 -11.59 -13.15
CA GLY A 49 14.91 -11.10 -13.19
C GLY A 49 13.89 -12.22 -13.06
N VAL A 50 13.45 -12.50 -11.83
CA VAL A 50 12.29 -13.36 -11.61
C VAL A 50 11.12 -12.66 -12.30
N SER A 51 10.50 -13.35 -13.25
CA SER A 51 9.42 -12.74 -14.02
C SER A 51 8.25 -12.43 -13.09
N PHE A 52 7.57 -11.30 -13.32
CA PHE A 52 6.37 -10.97 -12.56
C PHE A 52 5.34 -12.12 -12.62
N ALA A 53 5.22 -12.80 -13.77
CA ALA A 53 4.28 -13.88 -13.97
C ALA A 53 4.53 -15.05 -13.01
N ASP A 54 5.78 -15.49 -12.86
CA ASP A 54 6.13 -16.62 -11.99
C ASP A 54 5.85 -16.29 -10.52
N VAL A 55 6.24 -15.09 -10.07
CA VAL A 55 5.96 -14.64 -8.71
C VAL A 55 4.45 -14.51 -8.50
N TYR A 56 3.73 -13.91 -9.45
CA TYR A 56 2.30 -13.70 -9.37
C TYR A 56 1.53 -15.02 -9.26
N LEU A 57 1.84 -16.02 -10.10
CA LEU A 57 1.18 -17.32 -10.08
C LEU A 57 1.40 -18.03 -8.74
N ALA A 58 2.64 -18.03 -8.23
CA ALA A 58 2.94 -18.61 -6.92
C ALA A 58 2.19 -17.89 -5.78
N MET A 59 2.04 -16.57 -5.86
CA MET A 59 1.28 -15.80 -4.86
C MET A 59 -0.22 -15.99 -5.00
N GLN A 60 -0.74 -16.10 -6.22
CA GLN A 60 -2.14 -16.36 -6.50
C GLN A 60 -2.57 -17.71 -5.91
N GLU A 61 -1.78 -18.76 -6.11
CA GLU A 61 -2.02 -20.08 -5.52
C GLU A 61 -2.03 -19.99 -3.99
N ARG A 62 -1.05 -19.33 -3.37
CA ARG A 62 -0.99 -19.17 -1.91
C ARG A 62 -2.17 -18.42 -1.33
N VAL A 63 -2.63 -17.35 -1.98
CA VAL A 63 -3.83 -16.63 -1.54
C VAL A 63 -5.08 -17.49 -1.72
N ALA A 64 -5.16 -18.30 -2.79
CA ALA A 64 -6.28 -19.21 -3.01
C ALA A 64 -6.32 -20.35 -1.96
N THR A 65 -5.17 -20.91 -1.57
CA THR A 65 -5.11 -22.02 -0.60
C THR A 65 -5.14 -21.56 0.85
N ASN A 66 -4.38 -20.52 1.19
CA ASN A 66 -4.12 -20.12 2.58
C ASN A 66 -4.58 -18.70 2.91
N GLY A 67 -5.15 -17.95 1.95
CA GLY A 67 -5.61 -16.58 2.19
C GLY A 67 -4.49 -15.56 2.47
N THR A 68 -3.23 -15.96 2.37
CA THR A 68 -2.09 -15.19 2.87
C THR A 68 -1.11 -14.84 1.76
N LEU A 69 -0.64 -13.58 1.79
CA LEU A 69 0.43 -13.10 0.94
C LEU A 69 1.70 -12.92 1.79
N PRO A 70 2.74 -13.74 1.61
CA PRO A 70 3.98 -13.62 2.37
C PRO A 70 4.66 -12.26 2.19
N LYS A 71 5.17 -11.69 3.28
CA LYS A 71 5.80 -10.35 3.31
C LYS A 71 6.87 -10.15 2.23
N ARG A 72 7.81 -11.09 2.12
CA ARG A 72 8.95 -10.99 1.20
C ARG A 72 8.50 -11.17 -0.25
N ASP A 73 7.74 -12.21 -0.52
CA ASP A 73 7.32 -12.55 -1.88
C ASP A 73 6.35 -11.51 -2.45
N GLY A 74 5.47 -10.95 -1.61
CA GLY A 74 4.62 -9.82 -1.97
C GLY A 74 5.40 -8.56 -2.33
N LEU A 75 6.50 -8.29 -1.60
CA LEU A 75 7.36 -7.16 -1.95
C LEU A 75 8.07 -7.40 -3.29
N VAL A 76 8.59 -8.60 -3.51
CA VAL A 76 9.23 -8.97 -4.79
C VAL A 76 8.23 -8.83 -5.95
N MET A 77 6.98 -9.28 -5.78
CA MET A 77 5.93 -9.12 -6.78
C MET A 77 5.71 -7.64 -7.15
N VAL A 78 5.58 -6.77 -6.14
CA VAL A 78 5.35 -5.33 -6.34
C VAL A 78 6.57 -4.65 -6.99
N GLU A 79 7.78 -4.98 -6.57
CA GLU A 79 9.02 -4.44 -7.15
C GLU A 79 9.27 -4.93 -8.59
N SER A 80 8.61 -6.02 -9.00
CA SER A 80 8.68 -6.59 -10.34
C SER A 80 7.66 -6.00 -11.32
N ILE A 81 6.79 -5.09 -10.89
CA ILE A 81 5.82 -4.41 -11.76
C ILE A 81 6.57 -3.57 -12.82
N ARG A 82 6.22 -3.77 -14.09
CA ARG A 82 6.77 -3.05 -15.25
C ARG A 82 5.70 -2.42 -16.14
N ASN A 83 4.43 -2.77 -15.96
CA ASN A 83 3.32 -2.22 -16.72
C ASN A 83 2.03 -2.12 -15.89
N LEU A 84 1.01 -1.49 -16.47
CA LEU A 84 -0.25 -1.19 -15.78
C LEU A 84 -1.03 -2.47 -15.44
N GLU A 85 -1.06 -3.44 -16.34
CA GLU A 85 -1.77 -4.70 -16.14
C GLU A 85 -1.22 -5.48 -14.94
N GLN A 86 0.11 -5.51 -14.79
CA GLN A 86 0.76 -6.12 -13.64
C GLN A 86 0.40 -5.42 -12.34
N ALA A 87 0.33 -4.09 -12.34
CA ALA A 87 -0.11 -3.32 -11.18
C ALA A 87 -1.58 -3.63 -10.80
N GLN A 88 -2.48 -3.72 -11.80
CA GLN A 88 -3.88 -4.09 -11.58
C GLN A 88 -4.02 -5.51 -11.03
N ARG A 89 -3.28 -6.47 -11.59
CA ARG A 89 -3.24 -7.85 -11.10
C ARG A 89 -2.74 -7.93 -9.66
N ALA A 90 -1.67 -7.19 -9.33
CA ALA A 90 -1.13 -7.13 -7.97
C ALA A 90 -2.14 -6.53 -6.98
N LEU A 91 -2.82 -5.44 -7.34
CA LEU A 91 -3.89 -4.86 -6.52
C LEU A 91 -5.04 -5.85 -6.29
N GLY A 92 -5.50 -6.54 -7.33
CA GLY A 92 -6.55 -7.55 -7.20
C GLY A 92 -6.15 -8.70 -6.28
N LEU A 93 -4.87 -9.09 -6.27
CA LEU A 93 -4.38 -10.12 -5.36
C LEU A 93 -4.28 -9.62 -3.92
N ILE A 94 -3.84 -8.38 -3.71
CA ILE A 94 -3.83 -7.75 -2.37
C ILE A 94 -5.26 -7.61 -1.83
N ALA A 95 -6.24 -7.24 -2.65
CA ALA A 95 -7.64 -7.18 -2.25
C ALA A 95 -8.16 -8.54 -1.76
N ARG A 96 -7.85 -9.64 -2.48
CA ARG A 96 -8.20 -11.00 -2.04
C ARG A 96 -7.50 -11.39 -0.73
N HIS A 97 -6.24 -11.01 -0.56
CA HIS A 97 -5.53 -11.21 0.69
C HIS A 97 -6.21 -10.47 1.85
N VAL A 98 -6.56 -9.19 1.68
CA VAL A 98 -7.29 -8.41 2.69
C VAL A 98 -8.64 -9.03 3.01
N ALA A 99 -9.39 -9.47 2.00
CA ALA A 99 -10.67 -10.14 2.18
C ALA A 99 -10.54 -11.39 3.06
N SER A 100 -9.55 -12.24 2.82
CA SER A 100 -9.32 -13.42 3.67
C SER A 100 -8.85 -13.05 5.08
N ARG A 101 -8.05 -11.99 5.23
CA ARG A 101 -7.58 -11.54 6.55
C ARG A 101 -8.69 -10.91 7.39
N ARG A 102 -9.73 -10.33 6.78
CA ARG A 102 -10.89 -9.76 7.50
C ARG A 102 -11.64 -10.79 8.34
N GLU A 103 -11.63 -12.06 7.94
CA GLU A 103 -12.28 -13.14 8.68
C GLU A 103 -11.54 -13.51 9.98
N MET A 104 -10.29 -13.03 10.14
CA MET A 104 -9.43 -13.32 11.28
C MET A 104 -9.34 -12.09 12.20
N ALA A 105 -9.72 -12.23 13.46
CA ALA A 105 -9.70 -11.13 14.43
C ALA A 105 -8.28 -10.53 14.60
N GLY A 106 -8.15 -9.20 14.46
CA GLY A 106 -6.89 -8.45 14.65
C GLY A 106 -5.83 -8.67 13.56
N ALA A 107 -6.17 -9.44 12.52
CA ALA A 107 -5.22 -9.83 11.48
C ALA A 107 -4.81 -8.68 10.55
N LEU A 108 -5.70 -7.71 10.34
CA LEU A 108 -5.50 -6.57 9.45
C LEU A 108 -4.56 -5.53 10.04
N GLU A 109 -4.62 -5.35 11.35
CA GLU A 109 -3.81 -4.43 12.14
C GLU A 109 -2.36 -4.91 12.17
N LEU A 110 -2.17 -6.23 12.35
CA LEU A 110 -0.86 -6.87 12.33
C LEU A 110 -0.20 -6.81 10.95
N ASP A 111 -0.98 -6.95 9.88
CA ASP A 111 -0.43 -6.96 8.52
C ASP A 111 -0.25 -5.54 7.93
N TRP A 112 -0.91 -4.52 8.51
CA TRP A 112 -0.91 -3.15 7.99
C TRP A 112 0.48 -2.60 7.63
N PRO A 113 1.54 -2.72 8.46
CA PRO A 113 2.87 -2.20 8.11
C PRO A 113 3.47 -2.82 6.84
N VAL A 114 3.03 -4.02 6.48
CA VAL A 114 3.44 -4.71 5.25
C VAL A 114 2.56 -4.26 4.08
N ARG A 115 1.24 -4.29 4.24
CA ARG A 115 0.27 -3.88 3.22
C ARG A 115 0.48 -2.43 2.78
N LYS A 116 0.70 -1.53 3.74
CA LYS A 116 1.09 -0.13 3.49
C LYS A 116 2.27 -0.04 2.52
N LYS A 117 3.34 -0.80 2.76
CA LYS A 117 4.54 -0.76 1.90
C LYS A 117 4.23 -1.22 0.48
N TRP A 118 3.44 -2.28 0.32
CA TRP A 118 3.03 -2.75 -1.00
C TRP A 118 2.22 -1.69 -1.75
N LEU A 119 1.19 -1.14 -1.11
CA LEU A 119 0.32 -0.15 -1.73
C LEU A 119 1.07 1.13 -2.09
N THR A 120 1.91 1.66 -1.19
CA THR A 120 2.76 2.81 -1.49
C THR A 120 3.66 2.52 -2.68
N ARG A 121 4.35 1.38 -2.72
CA ARG A 121 5.22 1.01 -3.85
C ARG A 121 4.46 0.86 -5.17
N ILE A 122 3.24 0.33 -5.15
CA ILE A 122 2.38 0.28 -6.34
C ILE A 122 2.05 1.69 -6.82
N CYS A 123 1.68 2.60 -5.91
CA CYS A 123 1.40 4.00 -6.29
C CYS A 123 2.64 4.69 -6.89
N GLU A 124 3.81 4.48 -6.31
CA GLU A 124 5.08 5.00 -6.83
C GLU A 124 5.42 4.41 -8.22
N ALA A 125 5.21 3.10 -8.42
CA ALA A 125 5.41 2.46 -9.70
C ALA A 125 4.42 3.00 -10.75
N ALA A 126 3.14 3.10 -10.39
CA ALA A 126 2.08 3.61 -11.25
C ALA A 126 2.33 5.05 -11.71
N LEU A 127 2.91 5.90 -10.85
CA LEU A 127 3.26 7.28 -11.22
C LEU A 127 4.25 7.34 -12.40
N ARG A 128 5.13 6.34 -12.53
CA ARG A 128 6.14 6.26 -13.60
C ARG A 128 5.64 5.58 -14.87
N LEU A 129 4.47 4.95 -14.81
CA LEU A 129 3.87 4.25 -15.95
C LEU A 129 3.01 5.21 -16.78
N PRO A 130 2.96 5.03 -18.11
CA PRO A 130 2.00 5.77 -18.94
C PRO A 130 0.58 5.42 -18.46
N ASN A 131 -0.25 6.45 -18.27
CA ASN A 131 -1.63 6.30 -17.80
C ASN A 131 -1.80 5.57 -16.45
N GLY A 132 -0.80 5.60 -15.56
CA GLY A 132 -0.90 4.96 -14.25
C GLY A 132 -1.63 5.78 -13.17
N LYS A 133 -1.90 7.07 -13.41
CA LYS A 133 -2.60 7.95 -12.45
C LYS A 133 -3.98 7.42 -12.00
N PRO A 134 -4.86 6.90 -12.90
CA PRO A 134 -6.14 6.32 -12.50
C PRO A 134 -5.98 5.18 -11.51
N LEU A 135 -4.95 4.34 -11.65
CA LEU A 135 -4.70 3.22 -10.75
C LEU A 135 -4.37 3.69 -9.32
N ILE A 136 -3.68 4.83 -9.17
CA ILE A 136 -3.47 5.45 -7.87
C ILE A 136 -4.80 5.86 -7.27
N LEU A 137 -5.65 6.55 -8.05
CA LEU A 137 -6.97 6.99 -7.60
C LEU A 137 -7.88 5.81 -7.22
N ASP A 138 -7.81 4.70 -7.94
CA ASP A 138 -8.58 3.47 -7.64
C ASP A 138 -8.26 2.90 -6.26
N VAL A 139 -7.00 2.98 -5.80
CA VAL A 139 -6.63 2.55 -4.44
C VAL A 139 -7.39 3.34 -3.38
N PHE A 140 -7.52 4.66 -3.57
CA PHE A 140 -8.23 5.54 -2.63
C PHE A 140 -9.75 5.46 -2.79
N ALA A 141 -10.25 5.29 -4.00
CA ALA A 141 -11.67 5.06 -4.26
C ALA A 141 -12.18 3.76 -3.61
N ASN A 142 -11.29 2.78 -3.46
CA ASN A 142 -11.56 1.48 -2.83
C ASN A 142 -10.90 1.37 -1.44
N ALA A 143 -10.86 2.46 -0.68
CA ALA A 143 -10.20 2.52 0.63
C ALA A 143 -10.61 1.40 1.59
N ASP A 144 -11.89 1.03 1.57
CA ASP A 144 -12.41 -0.07 2.39
C ASP A 144 -11.82 -1.41 1.94
N VAL A 145 -11.85 -1.72 0.63
CA VAL A 145 -11.34 -2.98 0.07
C VAL A 145 -9.90 -3.24 0.50
N PHE A 146 -9.06 -2.20 0.56
CA PHE A 146 -7.67 -2.31 0.97
C PHE A 146 -7.44 -2.11 2.48
N ALA A 147 -8.51 -1.88 3.25
CA ALA A 147 -8.47 -1.54 4.67
C ALA A 147 -7.39 -0.49 4.95
N LEU A 148 -7.45 0.64 4.22
CA LEU A 148 -6.48 1.72 4.37
C LEU A 148 -6.54 2.28 5.78
N SER A 149 -5.39 2.58 6.38
CA SER A 149 -5.37 3.27 7.68
C SER A 149 -5.72 4.75 7.55
N THR A 150 -6.03 5.37 8.68
CA THR A 150 -6.32 6.80 8.81
C THR A 150 -5.24 7.68 8.17
N TYR A 151 -3.96 7.41 8.42
CA TYR A 151 -2.87 8.29 7.97
C TYR A 151 -2.27 7.94 6.60
N PHE A 152 -2.75 6.88 5.94
CA PHE A 152 -2.18 6.40 4.68
C PHE A 152 -2.17 7.45 3.57
N ALA A 153 -3.21 8.27 3.48
CA ALA A 153 -3.30 9.32 2.47
C ALA A 153 -2.22 10.39 2.64
N ALA A 154 -1.97 10.85 3.87
CA ALA A 154 -0.93 11.84 4.15
C ALA A 154 0.46 11.32 3.79
N GLU A 155 0.77 10.09 4.18
CA GLU A 155 2.07 9.45 3.91
C GLU A 155 2.29 9.19 2.42
N THR A 156 1.24 8.74 1.71
CA THR A 156 1.31 8.48 0.27
C THR A 156 1.40 9.79 -0.51
N LEU A 157 0.72 10.85 -0.06
CA LEU A 157 0.83 12.18 -0.65
C LEU A 157 2.26 12.70 -0.60
N GLU A 158 2.94 12.59 0.54
CA GLU A 158 4.36 12.96 0.67
C GLU A 158 5.24 12.15 -0.28
N ALA A 159 5.06 10.83 -0.33
CA ALA A 159 5.83 9.96 -1.21
C ALA A 159 5.65 10.29 -2.70
N LEU A 160 4.41 10.55 -3.13
CA LEU A 160 4.10 10.92 -4.51
C LEU A 160 4.58 12.33 -4.85
N ALA A 161 4.44 13.29 -3.93
CA ALA A 161 4.92 14.65 -4.10
C ALA A 161 6.44 14.71 -4.29
N ALA A 162 7.19 13.94 -3.49
CA ALA A 162 8.64 13.79 -3.62
C ALA A 162 9.08 13.19 -4.96
N GLN A 163 8.20 12.46 -5.64
CA GLN A 163 8.43 11.91 -6.98
C GLN A 163 7.90 12.80 -8.11
N GLY A 164 7.51 14.04 -7.80
CA GLY A 164 7.08 15.01 -8.81
C GLY A 164 5.64 14.83 -9.28
N ALA A 165 4.77 14.17 -8.50
CA ALA A 165 3.35 14.06 -8.84
C ALA A 165 2.71 15.45 -9.02
N GLU A 166 1.87 15.59 -10.04
CA GLU A 166 1.11 16.80 -10.31
C GLU A 166 0.17 17.16 -9.16
N LEU A 167 -0.03 18.45 -8.93
CA LEU A 167 -0.89 18.91 -7.85
C LEU A 167 -2.33 18.42 -8.00
N ALA A 168 -2.86 18.38 -9.23
CA ALA A 168 -4.22 17.91 -9.50
C ALA A 168 -4.45 16.45 -9.03
N LEU A 169 -3.45 15.59 -9.20
CA LEU A 169 -3.50 14.20 -8.72
C LEU A 169 -3.51 14.15 -7.19
N LEU A 170 -2.63 14.91 -6.54
CA LEU A 170 -2.53 14.97 -5.08
C LEU A 170 -3.81 15.50 -4.45
N THR A 171 -4.39 16.58 -5.00
CA THR A 171 -5.68 17.12 -4.56
C THR A 171 -6.79 16.09 -4.73
N ARG A 172 -6.88 15.43 -5.89
CA ARG A 172 -7.92 14.42 -6.14
C ARG A 172 -7.83 13.24 -5.18
N LEU A 173 -6.62 12.82 -4.82
CA LEU A 173 -6.38 11.76 -3.84
C LEU A 173 -6.96 12.12 -2.47
N VAL A 174 -6.70 13.35 -1.98
CA VAL A 174 -7.22 13.82 -0.69
C VAL A 174 -8.75 13.86 -0.71
N GLU A 175 -9.37 14.36 -1.77
CA GLU A 175 -10.83 14.41 -1.89
C GLU A 175 -11.47 13.01 -1.93
N LEU A 176 -10.86 12.06 -2.65
CA LEU A 176 -11.33 10.67 -2.64
C LEU A 176 -11.24 10.07 -1.25
N PHE A 177 -10.13 10.31 -0.55
CA PHE A 177 -9.97 9.82 0.82
C PHE A 177 -10.99 10.47 1.77
N ARG A 178 -11.23 11.78 1.67
CA ARG A 178 -12.29 12.50 2.42
C ARG A 178 -13.66 11.87 2.19
N SER A 179 -14.00 11.54 0.94
CA SER A 179 -15.32 10.95 0.60
C SER A 179 -15.58 9.56 1.20
N LYS A 180 -14.52 8.87 1.65
CA LYS A 180 -14.58 7.52 2.24
C LYS A 180 -14.38 7.52 3.76
N ARG A 181 -14.35 8.70 4.39
CA ARG A 181 -14.04 8.85 5.81
C ARG A 181 -15.15 9.62 6.54
N PRO A 182 -15.33 9.36 7.84
CA PRO A 182 -16.24 10.16 8.65
C PRO A 182 -15.78 11.61 8.72
N VAL A 183 -16.76 12.50 8.97
CA VAL A 183 -16.48 13.92 9.23
C VAL A 183 -15.59 14.02 10.48
N GLY A 184 -14.54 14.86 10.42
CA GLY A 184 -13.58 15.02 11.51
C GLY A 184 -12.47 13.95 11.60
N ASP A 185 -12.33 13.09 10.60
CA ASP A 185 -11.20 12.17 10.49
C ASP A 185 -9.84 12.89 10.50
N LYS A 186 -9.02 12.57 11.51
CA LYS A 186 -7.69 13.18 11.73
C LYS A 186 -6.72 12.91 10.58
N GLY A 187 -6.92 11.81 9.86
CA GLY A 187 -6.10 11.41 8.71
C GLY A 187 -6.36 12.28 7.48
N VAL A 188 -7.62 12.64 7.25
CA VAL A 188 -8.00 13.60 6.19
C VAL A 188 -7.43 14.99 6.49
N ALA A 189 -7.54 15.46 7.74
CA ALA A 189 -6.91 16.71 8.15
C ALA A 189 -5.38 16.69 7.91
N ALA A 190 -4.71 15.60 8.32
CA ALA A 190 -3.28 15.42 8.08
C ALA A 190 -2.93 15.45 6.59
N ALA A 191 -3.74 14.83 5.72
CA ALA A 191 -3.53 14.83 4.29
C ALA A 191 -3.65 16.25 3.69
N TYR A 192 -4.64 17.04 4.10
CA TYR A 192 -4.74 18.46 3.70
C TYR A 192 -3.56 19.30 4.19
N HIS A 193 -3.08 19.09 5.42
CA HIS A 193 -1.89 19.77 5.92
C HIS A 193 -0.65 19.45 5.08
N ARG A 194 -0.48 18.19 4.65
CA ARG A 194 0.63 17.80 3.77
C ARG A 194 0.48 18.36 2.37
N LEU A 195 -0.74 18.40 1.82
CA LEU A 195 -1.02 19.07 0.55
C LEU A 195 -0.61 20.55 0.60
N LEU A 196 -1.01 21.26 1.65
CA LEU A 196 -0.65 22.67 1.85
C LEU A 196 0.87 22.88 1.95
N ALA A 197 1.58 22.00 2.65
CA ALA A 197 3.04 22.05 2.73
C ALA A 197 3.69 21.89 1.35
N VAL A 198 3.28 20.88 0.58
CA VAL A 198 3.78 20.63 -0.79
C VAL A 198 3.54 21.83 -1.71
N VAL A 199 2.36 22.44 -1.64
CA VAL A 199 2.02 23.58 -2.50
C VAL A 199 2.85 24.82 -2.14
N ARG A 200 3.08 25.06 -0.84
CA ARG A 200 3.95 26.14 -0.36
C ARG A 200 5.39 25.96 -0.82
N GLU A 201 5.90 24.73 -0.77
CA GLU A 201 7.24 24.39 -1.29
C GLU A 201 7.36 24.64 -2.80
N ARG A 202 6.29 24.40 -3.55
CA ARG A 202 6.20 24.69 -4.99
C ARG A 202 6.02 26.18 -5.32
N LYS A 203 5.84 27.03 -4.31
CA LYS A 203 5.64 28.48 -4.45
C LYS A 203 4.45 28.87 -5.35
N ASP A 204 3.42 28.02 -5.39
CA ASP A 204 2.18 28.32 -6.12
C ASP A 204 1.20 29.03 -5.17
N GLU A 205 1.10 30.36 -5.29
CA GLU A 205 0.26 31.17 -4.40
C GLU A 205 -1.23 30.90 -4.57
N ALA A 206 -1.69 30.68 -5.80
CA ALA A 206 -3.10 30.43 -6.11
C ALA A 206 -3.53 29.08 -5.52
N ALA A 207 -2.72 28.04 -5.75
CA ALA A 207 -2.95 26.74 -5.17
C ALA A 207 -2.80 26.77 -3.64
N THR A 208 -1.90 27.58 -3.07
CA THR A 208 -1.74 27.70 -1.62
C THR A 208 -3.01 28.25 -0.98
N LYS A 209 -3.60 29.30 -1.59
CA LYS A 209 -4.89 29.86 -1.16
C LYS A 209 -6.01 28.82 -1.25
N ALA A 210 -6.08 28.08 -2.35
CA ALA A 210 -7.08 27.02 -2.54
C ALA A 210 -6.94 25.89 -1.51
N ALA A 211 -5.72 25.38 -1.29
CA ALA A 211 -5.45 24.32 -0.32
C ALA A 211 -5.73 24.77 1.12
N ALA A 212 -5.40 26.02 1.47
CA ALA A 212 -5.72 26.60 2.78
C ALA A 212 -7.22 26.77 2.98
N ALA A 213 -7.96 27.19 1.93
CA ALA A 213 -9.40 27.28 1.97
C ALA A 213 -10.06 25.90 2.15
N ALA A 214 -9.62 24.88 1.41
CA ALA A 214 -10.12 23.50 1.53
C ALA A 214 -9.87 22.91 2.92
N LEU A 215 -8.67 23.12 3.49
CA LEU A 215 -8.37 22.71 4.86
C LEU A 215 -9.27 23.43 5.87
N LYS A 216 -9.46 24.74 5.72
CA LYS A 216 -10.33 25.52 6.61
C LYS A 216 -11.78 25.04 6.55
N GLU A 217 -12.29 24.80 5.34
CA GLU A 217 -13.62 24.23 5.14
C GLU A 217 -13.77 22.88 5.84
N TYR A 218 -12.79 21.98 5.67
CA TYR A 218 -12.80 20.67 6.31
C TYR A 218 -12.78 20.74 7.86
N LEU A 219 -12.01 21.67 8.42
CA LEU A 219 -11.89 21.86 9.87
C LEU A 219 -13.06 22.64 10.48
N THR A 220 -13.88 23.32 9.66
CA THR A 220 -15.04 24.06 10.16
C THR A 220 -16.10 23.05 10.60
N PRO A 221 -16.53 23.06 11.88
CA PRO A 221 -17.53 22.11 12.34
C PRO A 221 -18.81 22.27 11.53
N ALA A 222 -19.34 21.16 11.01
CA ALA A 222 -20.66 21.13 10.40
C ALA A 222 -21.67 21.56 11.47
N LEU A 223 -22.28 22.74 11.32
CA LEU A 223 -23.44 23.12 12.12
C LEU A 223 -24.48 21.99 11.99
N PRO A 224 -25.06 21.50 13.10
CA PRO A 224 -26.09 20.48 13.02
C PRO A 224 -27.23 21.03 12.16
N ALA A 225 -27.65 20.25 11.17
CA ALA A 225 -28.84 20.57 10.38
C ALA A 225 -30.02 20.76 11.34
N GLU A 226 -30.67 21.93 11.29
CA GLU A 226 -31.93 22.15 12.00
C GLU A 226 -32.89 21.03 11.61
N VAL A 227 -33.25 20.19 12.58
CA VAL A 227 -34.35 19.24 12.43
C VAL A 227 -35.61 20.10 12.29
N PRO A 228 -36.34 20.05 11.17
CA PRO A 228 -37.59 20.80 11.06
C PRO A 228 -38.52 20.32 12.17
N ALA A 229 -38.92 21.25 13.04
CA ALA A 229 -39.85 20.98 14.13
C ALA A 229 -41.12 20.35 13.54
N ALA A 230 -41.46 19.15 14.02
CA ALA A 230 -42.70 18.49 13.64
C ALA A 230 -43.88 19.41 13.97
N PRO A 231 -44.84 19.63 13.04
CA PRO A 231 -45.99 20.48 13.29
C PRO A 231 -46.83 19.90 14.45
N PRO A 232 -47.41 20.75 15.31
CA PRO A 232 -48.20 20.30 16.45
C PRO A 232 -49.43 19.52 15.97
N ALA A 233 -49.67 18.37 16.60
CA ALA A 233 -50.85 17.55 16.35
C ALA A 233 -52.12 18.33 16.73
N VAL A 234 -52.95 18.63 15.74
CA VAL A 234 -54.30 19.16 15.97
C VAL A 234 -55.16 18.02 16.49
N VAL A 235 -55.48 18.05 17.79
CA VAL A 235 -56.45 17.15 18.40
C VAL A 235 -57.84 17.54 17.87
N ALA A 236 -58.41 16.73 17.00
CA ALA A 236 -59.81 16.84 16.63
C ALA A 236 -60.66 16.31 17.79
N SER A 237 -61.37 17.22 18.47
CA SER A 237 -62.37 16.88 19.46
C SER A 237 -63.58 16.21 18.79
N ALA A 238 -64.05 15.12 19.40
CA ALA A 238 -65.39 14.57 19.21
C ALA A 238 -66.24 14.90 20.46
#